data_AF-B5YLQ0-F1
#
_entry.id   AF-B5YLQ0-F1
#
_cell.length_a   1.000
_cell.length_b   1.000
_cell.length_c   1.000
_cell.angle_alpha   90.00
_cell.angle_beta   90.00
_cell.angle_gamma   90.00
#
_symmetry.space_group_name_H-M   'P 1'
#
loop_
_entity.id
_entity.type
_entity.pdbx_description
1 polymer ?
#
loop_
_entity_poly.entity_id
_entity_poly.type
_entity_poly.pdbx_seq_one_letter_code
_entity_poly.pdbx_strand_id
1 'polypeptide(L)'
;MTLIWNRTQGGPPRPGRSSVSQVASRRGGRPQFNRWLSLLTIIMMLGSLGWTVMRASNISIDSASDEMYGGLPVEQRQSAAGFFGLRESAVVNFFRSGIVFFDEEQCTRSIHDAVNHATSSSSHDFSLSLQQREHVIDSIAAAAVKQMKGDWVETDGSTESDGCGVMGEATLLAAIAQRAALREPICNGYQHGYDENDKHRQNERMQVPKRAAWLAFENDGCVDEVKQLFIDHRLYIADEIRRNEVFSSSVDVPIYLLKGSFVSVLPDSQVGDIAVLKLNGGGGGNGSTQALYESTRNALFAFYRRVVTNGYIFIGQYDTASCRKAIDEFFVDGNYTMSAVDTSTRSFTKTNDKVRVPPDYRNTVIKKSLDPIVLAGWATLKEWHRDTVKQFVGNVGDNLYQSYRYIEAMRHVVQRIKEDASSRDGSKAARVNVCETGYNGGHSAQLFLSFLNRGDNVDVHYYGWDLKQFGSSEPTAEKMKEVYGDNFHIVWGDSKQTLQHAREDMNGQRCHLIVIDGEHSKNGVLNDIENFLKVAEPGCVIFGDDCAPYKRTVPKSEQMLEAWMEFVDSGRLISVAKYRNPELGSPGFVEGVVRSVE
;
A
#
# COMPACT_ATOMS: atom_id res chain seq x y z
N MET A 1 -33.48 39.04 40.04
CA MET A 1 -33.35 39.30 41.50
C MET A 1 -33.45 37.98 42.23
N THR A 2 -32.73 37.89 43.33
CA THR A 2 -32.04 36.68 43.80
C THR A 2 -32.75 36.10 45.04
N LEU A 3 -32.78 34.75 45.10
CA LEU A 3 -32.74 33.88 46.29
C LEU A 3 -33.95 33.78 47.26
N ILE A 4 -33.88 32.61 47.93
CA ILE A 4 -34.27 32.24 49.31
C ILE A 4 -35.57 31.40 49.43
N TRP A 5 -35.74 30.37 50.28
CA TRP A 5 -34.99 29.23 50.89
C TRP A 5 -35.89 28.72 52.05
N ASN A 6 -36.13 27.39 52.16
CA ASN A 6 -36.42 26.61 53.40
C ASN A 6 -37.68 26.94 54.26
N ARG A 7 -38.29 26.05 55.07
CA ARG A 7 -37.81 24.90 55.87
C ARG A 7 -39.00 24.12 56.49
N THR A 8 -38.73 22.91 57.01
CA THR A 8 -39.29 22.18 58.21
C THR A 8 -39.83 20.78 57.89
N GLN A 9 -39.86 19.79 58.81
CA GLN A 9 -38.96 19.20 59.82
C GLN A 9 -39.72 17.95 60.35
N GLY A 10 -39.04 16.85 60.71
CA GLY A 10 -39.64 15.76 61.52
C GLY A 10 -38.93 14.40 61.43
N GLY A 11 -38.21 14.00 62.49
CA GLY A 11 -37.55 12.68 62.66
C GLY A 11 -38.39 11.65 63.45
N PRO A 12 -37.77 10.77 64.29
CA PRO A 12 -37.21 9.43 63.96
C PRO A 12 -37.89 8.30 64.84
N PRO A 13 -37.44 7.01 64.94
CA PRO A 13 -36.14 6.56 65.53
C PRO A 13 -35.49 5.25 64.96
N ARG A 14 -34.26 4.93 65.41
CA ARG A 14 -33.50 3.65 65.27
C ARG A 14 -33.70 2.74 66.51
N PRO A 15 -33.36 1.43 66.50
CA PRO A 15 -31.99 0.88 66.83
C PRO A 15 -31.66 -0.41 66.02
N GLY A 16 -30.52 -1.11 66.05
CA GLY A 16 -29.32 -1.17 66.89
C GLY A 16 -28.35 -2.26 66.34
N ARG A 17 -27.08 -2.22 66.80
CA ARG A 17 -25.93 -3.08 66.43
C ARG A 17 -25.91 -4.42 67.20
N SER A 18 -25.19 -5.41 66.68
CA SER A 18 -24.31 -6.28 67.50
C SER A 18 -23.23 -7.02 66.69
N SER A 19 -22.08 -7.17 67.33
CA SER A 19 -20.78 -7.75 66.91
C SER A 19 -20.50 -9.09 67.61
N VAL A 20 -19.27 -9.65 67.43
CA VAL A 20 -18.50 -10.69 68.19
C VAL A 20 -18.29 -12.01 67.38
N SER A 21 -17.09 -12.31 66.83
CA SER A 21 -15.85 -13.00 67.34
C SER A 21 -16.02 -14.54 67.53
N GLN A 22 -15.07 -15.49 67.41
CA GLN A 22 -13.66 -15.65 66.98
C GLN A 22 -13.31 -17.19 66.95
N VAL A 23 -12.15 -17.58 66.38
CA VAL A 23 -11.27 -18.79 66.68
C VAL A 23 -11.14 -19.98 65.66
N ALA A 24 -9.91 -20.08 65.09
CA ALA A 24 -9.00 -21.21 64.71
C ALA A 24 -9.44 -22.29 63.65
N SER A 25 -8.60 -22.96 62.83
CA SER A 25 -7.14 -23.20 62.81
C SER A 25 -6.63 -23.74 61.44
N ARG A 26 -5.30 -23.60 61.20
CA ARG A 26 -4.35 -24.53 60.51
C ARG A 26 -4.13 -24.55 58.97
N ARG A 27 -2.83 -24.37 58.65
CA ARG A 27 -1.93 -25.04 57.68
C ARG A 27 -1.79 -24.51 56.23
N GLY A 28 -0.62 -23.91 55.98
CA GLY A 28 0.42 -24.50 55.11
C GLY A 28 0.47 -24.14 53.62
N GLY A 29 1.55 -23.45 53.19
CA GLY A 29 2.02 -23.43 51.79
C GLY A 29 2.53 -22.07 51.30
N ARG A 30 3.86 -21.89 51.20
CA ARG A 30 4.51 -20.77 50.46
C ARG A 30 4.91 -21.27 49.07
N PRO A 31 4.73 -20.53 47.97
CA PRO A 31 5.33 -20.87 46.68
C PRO A 31 6.73 -20.26 46.52
N GLN A 32 7.66 -21.06 46.01
CA GLN A 32 9.05 -20.71 45.66
C GLN A 32 9.16 -19.87 44.38
N PHE A 33 8.54 -18.68 44.31
CA PHE A 33 8.54 -17.89 43.07
C PHE A 33 9.69 -16.87 42.96
N ASN A 34 10.41 -16.58 44.05
CA ASN A 34 11.39 -15.46 44.08
C ASN A 34 12.85 -15.82 43.77
N ARG A 35 13.21 -17.10 43.53
CA ARG A 35 14.61 -17.46 43.20
C ARG A 35 14.93 -17.43 41.71
N TRP A 36 13.92 -17.56 40.84
CA TRP A 36 14.12 -17.55 39.37
C TRP A 36 14.25 -16.14 38.79
N LEU A 37 13.55 -15.15 39.37
CA LEU A 37 13.65 -13.76 38.90
C LEU A 37 15.03 -13.14 39.16
N SER A 38 15.66 -13.47 40.29
CA SER A 38 17.00 -12.97 40.63
C SER A 38 18.08 -13.52 39.70
N LEU A 39 17.96 -14.78 39.27
CA LEU A 39 18.91 -15.40 38.35
C LEU A 39 18.79 -14.81 36.93
N LEU A 40 17.56 -14.58 36.45
CA LEU A 40 17.30 -13.98 35.14
C LEU A 40 17.82 -12.53 35.05
N THR A 41 17.70 -11.79 36.15
CA THR A 41 18.16 -10.39 36.22
C THR A 41 19.69 -10.29 36.20
N ILE A 42 20.39 -11.22 36.85
CA ILE A 42 21.86 -11.28 36.83
C ILE A 42 22.38 -11.68 35.44
N ILE A 43 21.71 -12.62 34.75
CA ILE A 43 22.07 -13.01 33.38
C ILE A 43 21.88 -11.85 32.41
N MET A 44 20.80 -11.07 32.53
CA MET A 44 20.56 -9.91 31.66
C MET A 44 21.55 -8.76 31.94
N MET A 45 21.96 -8.53 33.19
CA MET A 45 22.96 -7.50 33.52
C MET A 45 24.37 -7.87 33.05
N LEU A 46 24.75 -9.15 33.09
CA LEU A 46 26.04 -9.61 32.58
C LEU A 46 26.09 -9.59 31.04
N GLY A 47 24.97 -9.90 30.38
CA GLY A 47 24.83 -9.77 28.92
C GLY A 47 24.98 -8.32 28.44
N SER A 48 24.38 -7.35 29.15
CA SER A 48 24.49 -5.93 28.78
C SER A 48 25.89 -5.35 29.03
N LEU A 49 26.60 -5.81 30.08
CA LEU A 49 27.96 -5.38 30.35
C LEU A 49 28.93 -5.90 29.27
N GLY A 50 28.80 -7.17 28.86
CA GLY A 50 29.60 -7.75 27.78
C GLY A 50 29.41 -7.03 26.44
N TRP A 51 28.17 -6.65 26.13
CA TRP A 51 27.85 -5.90 24.90
C TRP A 51 28.42 -4.47 24.91
N THR A 52 28.45 -3.82 26.07
CA THR A 52 28.97 -2.45 26.19
C THR A 52 30.51 -2.40 26.07
N VAL A 53 31.21 -3.42 26.57
CA VAL A 53 32.67 -3.54 26.44
C VAL A 53 33.10 -3.88 25.00
N MET A 54 32.33 -4.70 24.28
CA MET A 54 32.61 -4.99 22.86
C MET A 54 32.41 -3.77 21.96
N ARG A 55 31.39 -2.93 22.24
CA ARG A 55 31.13 -1.72 21.44
C ARG A 55 32.15 -0.60 21.65
N ALA A 56 32.85 -0.59 22.78
CA ALA A 56 33.89 0.40 23.07
C ALA A 56 35.25 0.07 22.44
N SER A 57 35.44 -1.13 21.90
CA SER A 57 36.76 -1.63 21.52
C SER A 57 36.98 -1.82 20.01
N ASN A 58 35.97 -1.66 19.14
CA ASN A 58 36.06 -1.91 17.68
C ASN A 58 36.71 -3.27 17.32
N ILE A 59 36.37 -4.32 18.07
CA ILE A 59 36.86 -5.68 17.82
C ILE A 59 35.80 -6.45 17.03
N SER A 60 36.20 -7.00 15.87
CA SER A 60 35.39 -7.93 15.09
C SER A 60 35.21 -9.26 15.85
N ILE A 61 34.05 -9.90 15.72
CA ILE A 61 33.72 -11.16 16.39
C ILE A 61 34.70 -12.29 15.99
N ASP A 62 35.33 -12.21 14.82
CA ASP A 62 36.27 -13.22 14.34
C ASP A 62 37.60 -13.21 15.10
N SER A 63 38.07 -12.07 15.61
CA SER A 63 39.38 -11.97 16.27
C SER A 63 39.40 -12.38 17.75
N ALA A 64 38.23 -12.55 18.39
CA ALA A 64 38.15 -12.96 19.79
C ALA A 64 38.32 -14.48 19.99
N SER A 65 38.10 -15.29 18.95
CA SER A 65 38.17 -16.75 19.04
C SER A 65 39.60 -17.29 18.95
N ASP A 66 40.44 -16.66 18.13
CA ASP A 66 41.84 -17.07 17.92
C ASP A 66 42.78 -16.59 19.04
N GLU A 67 42.56 -15.40 19.61
CA GLU A 67 43.40 -14.90 20.72
C GLU A 67 43.13 -15.59 22.07
N MET A 68 41.90 -16.08 22.33
CA MET A 68 41.60 -16.75 23.60
C MET A 68 42.04 -18.21 23.67
N TYR A 69 42.20 -18.90 22.54
CA TYR A 69 42.39 -20.36 22.55
C TYR A 69 43.52 -20.88 21.64
N GLY A 70 44.19 -20.01 20.88
CA GLY A 70 45.23 -20.40 19.91
C GLY A 70 46.52 -20.99 20.50
N GLY A 71 46.75 -20.91 21.81
CA GLY A 71 48.02 -21.31 22.44
C GLY A 71 47.99 -22.51 23.40
N LEU A 72 46.83 -23.09 23.71
CA LEU A 72 46.75 -24.08 24.81
C LEU A 72 46.64 -25.54 24.33
N PRO A 73 47.39 -26.47 24.94
CA PRO A 73 47.27 -27.91 24.69
C PRO A 73 45.85 -28.43 24.97
N VAL A 74 45.43 -29.45 24.21
CA VAL A 74 44.09 -30.05 24.24
C VAL A 74 43.61 -30.43 25.66
N GLU A 75 44.52 -30.82 26.54
CA GLU A 75 44.21 -31.19 27.94
C GLU A 75 43.77 -29.99 28.82
N GLN A 76 44.18 -28.75 28.49
CA GLN A 76 43.73 -27.57 29.25
C GLN A 76 42.37 -27.03 28.77
N ARG A 77 41.98 -27.30 27.52
CA ARG A 77 40.64 -26.98 27.01
C ARG A 77 39.55 -27.81 27.70
N GLN A 78 39.88 -29.01 28.17
CA GLN A 78 38.96 -29.90 28.88
C GLN A 78 38.63 -29.41 30.31
N SER A 79 39.53 -28.67 30.97
CA SER A 79 39.25 -28.07 32.29
C SER A 79 38.33 -26.84 32.23
N ALA A 80 38.29 -26.11 31.09
CA ALA A 80 37.42 -24.95 30.93
C ALA A 80 35.92 -25.33 30.81
N ALA A 81 35.61 -26.50 30.25
CA ALA A 81 34.25 -27.04 30.18
C ALA A 81 33.68 -27.42 31.56
N GLY A 82 34.53 -27.77 32.51
CA GLY A 82 34.14 -28.04 33.90
C GLY A 82 33.68 -26.80 34.67
N PHE A 83 34.07 -25.60 34.24
CA PHE A 83 33.76 -24.35 34.94
C PHE A 83 32.34 -23.81 34.65
N PHE A 84 31.70 -24.26 33.57
CA PHE A 84 30.35 -23.81 33.16
C PHE A 84 29.24 -24.85 33.38
N GLY A 85 29.53 -26.00 33.97
CA GLY A 85 28.51 -26.97 34.40
C GLY A 85 27.64 -27.55 33.27
N LEU A 86 28.10 -27.49 32.02
CA LEU A 86 27.42 -28.17 30.91
C LEU A 86 27.85 -29.63 30.89
N ARG A 87 26.89 -30.55 31.01
CA ARG A 87 27.15 -31.99 30.79
C ARG A 87 27.73 -32.18 29.39
N GLU A 88 28.77 -32.98 29.24
CA GLU A 88 29.40 -33.34 27.95
C GLU A 88 28.37 -33.68 26.86
N SER A 89 27.25 -34.29 27.24
CA SER A 89 26.16 -34.62 26.32
C SER A 89 25.49 -33.42 25.64
N ALA A 90 25.49 -32.23 26.26
CA ALA A 90 24.86 -31.04 25.70
C ALA A 90 25.74 -30.34 24.66
N VAL A 91 27.06 -30.29 24.89
CA VAL A 91 28.02 -29.73 23.93
C VAL A 91 28.15 -30.65 22.71
N VAL A 92 28.21 -31.97 22.93
CA VAL A 92 28.23 -32.96 21.85
C VAL A 92 26.90 -32.97 21.08
N ASN A 93 25.75 -32.77 21.74
CA ASN A 93 24.47 -32.63 21.03
C ASN A 93 24.30 -31.27 20.33
N PHE A 94 24.91 -30.19 20.81
CA PHE A 94 24.92 -28.90 20.13
C PHE A 94 25.69 -29.00 18.81
N PHE A 95 26.86 -29.64 18.80
CA PHE A 95 27.62 -29.90 17.57
C PHE A 95 27.01 -31.01 16.69
N ARG A 96 26.28 -31.98 17.26
CA ARG A 96 25.51 -32.99 16.49
C ARG A 96 24.16 -32.50 15.97
N SER A 97 23.66 -31.36 16.45
CA SER A 97 22.36 -30.82 16.02
C SER A 97 22.36 -30.25 14.60
N GLY A 98 23.52 -30.25 13.91
CA GLY A 98 23.56 -29.99 12.47
C GLY A 98 22.93 -28.66 12.10
N ILE A 99 23.25 -27.59 12.83
CA ILE A 99 22.92 -26.24 12.40
C ILE A 99 23.76 -25.99 11.14
N VAL A 100 23.12 -26.15 9.98
CA VAL A 100 23.71 -25.80 8.69
C VAL A 100 23.82 -24.29 8.64
N PHE A 101 25.04 -23.77 8.54
CA PHE A 101 25.25 -22.38 8.18
C PHE A 101 24.94 -22.25 6.69
N PHE A 102 23.77 -21.71 6.38
CA PHE A 102 23.49 -21.20 5.05
C PHE A 102 24.42 -20.01 4.81
N ASP A 103 25.42 -20.19 3.96
CA ASP A 103 26.35 -19.12 3.56
C ASP A 103 25.71 -18.34 2.40
N GLU A 104 25.00 -17.28 2.77
CA GLU A 104 24.34 -16.33 1.85
C GLU A 104 25.32 -15.75 0.83
N GLU A 105 26.55 -15.44 1.25
CA GLU A 105 27.57 -14.85 0.40
C GLU A 105 28.08 -15.88 -0.62
N GLN A 106 28.28 -17.13 -0.20
CA GLN A 106 28.73 -18.21 -1.07
C GLN A 106 27.65 -18.62 -2.09
N CYS A 107 26.37 -18.71 -1.68
CA CYS A 107 25.30 -19.00 -2.63
C CYS A 107 25.13 -17.84 -3.63
N THR A 108 25.19 -16.59 -3.17
CA THR A 108 25.12 -15.41 -4.05
C THR A 108 26.26 -15.42 -5.08
N ARG A 109 27.50 -15.64 -4.65
CA ARG A 109 28.66 -15.78 -5.55
C ARG A 109 28.47 -16.91 -6.57
N SER A 110 27.98 -18.07 -6.13
CA SER A 110 27.77 -19.23 -7.01
C SER A 110 26.70 -18.94 -8.08
N ILE A 111 25.62 -18.25 -7.72
CA ILE A 111 24.61 -17.79 -8.68
C ILE A 111 25.25 -16.80 -9.67
N HIS A 112 26.05 -15.85 -9.18
CA HIS A 112 26.71 -14.85 -10.01
C HIS A 112 27.67 -15.49 -11.02
N ASP A 113 28.49 -16.45 -10.59
CA ASP A 113 29.42 -17.18 -11.45
C ASP A 113 28.69 -18.03 -12.49
N ALA A 114 27.62 -18.71 -12.10
CA ALA A 114 26.82 -19.52 -13.01
C ALA A 114 26.11 -18.67 -14.08
N VAL A 115 25.59 -17.50 -13.70
CA VAL A 115 24.99 -16.54 -14.65
C VAL A 115 26.06 -15.98 -15.58
N ASN A 116 27.22 -15.58 -15.07
CA ASN A 116 28.33 -15.09 -15.88
C ASN A 116 28.83 -16.16 -16.86
N HIS A 117 28.87 -17.43 -16.44
CA HIS A 117 29.25 -18.53 -17.31
C HIS A 117 28.21 -18.80 -18.41
N ALA A 118 26.92 -18.76 -18.06
CA ALA A 118 25.84 -18.93 -19.03
C ALA A 118 25.79 -17.78 -20.05
N THR A 119 26.07 -16.55 -19.62
CA THR A 119 26.03 -15.36 -20.47
C THR A 119 27.29 -15.16 -21.31
N SER A 120 28.45 -15.63 -20.85
CA SER A 120 29.70 -15.59 -21.64
C SER A 120 29.81 -16.69 -22.69
N SER A 121 29.03 -17.76 -22.56
CA SER A 121 28.99 -18.88 -23.53
C SER A 121 27.92 -18.70 -24.62
N SER A 122 26.93 -17.84 -24.42
CA SER A 122 26.01 -17.41 -25.49
C SER A 122 26.75 -16.45 -26.42
N SER A 123 26.72 -16.72 -27.73
CA SER A 123 27.26 -15.83 -28.77
C SER A 123 26.44 -14.54 -28.98
N HIS A 124 25.72 -14.10 -27.95
CA HIS A 124 24.80 -12.96 -28.00
C HIS A 124 25.23 -11.92 -26.97
N ASP A 125 25.45 -10.70 -27.45
CA ASP A 125 25.65 -9.54 -26.60
C ASP A 125 24.29 -9.14 -26.03
N PHE A 126 24.10 -9.41 -24.73
CA PHE A 126 22.97 -8.87 -23.99
C PHE A 126 22.99 -7.34 -24.07
N SER A 127 21.87 -6.75 -24.46
CA SER A 127 21.63 -5.30 -24.47
C SER A 127 21.64 -4.67 -23.07
N LEU A 128 21.42 -5.47 -22.01
CA LEU A 128 21.54 -5.00 -20.63
C LEU A 128 22.95 -4.52 -20.30
N SER A 129 23.05 -3.33 -19.70
CA SER A 129 24.30 -2.84 -19.08
C SER A 129 24.74 -3.74 -17.93
N LEU A 130 26.05 -3.76 -17.63
CA LEU A 130 26.61 -4.54 -16.52
C LEU A 130 25.88 -4.29 -15.19
N GLN A 131 25.60 -3.02 -14.88
CA GLN A 131 24.88 -2.62 -13.66
C GLN A 131 23.46 -3.21 -13.60
N GLN A 132 22.74 -3.27 -14.73
CA GLN A 132 21.41 -3.86 -14.78
C GLN A 132 21.46 -5.38 -14.59
N ARG A 133 22.47 -6.06 -15.13
CA ARG A 133 22.66 -7.51 -14.96
C ARG A 133 22.94 -7.86 -13.50
N GLU A 134 23.88 -7.16 -12.87
CA GLU A 134 24.22 -7.33 -11.45
C GLU A 134 22.96 -7.15 -10.57
N HIS A 135 22.15 -6.12 -10.84
CA HIS A 135 20.94 -5.87 -10.07
C HIS A 135 19.88 -6.98 -10.18
N VAL A 136 19.70 -7.55 -11.38
CA VAL A 136 18.80 -8.71 -11.58
C VAL A 136 19.30 -9.91 -10.77
N ILE A 137 20.61 -10.19 -10.83
CA ILE A 137 21.24 -11.29 -10.11
C ILE A 137 21.08 -11.11 -8.60
N ASP A 138 21.35 -9.91 -8.08
CA ASP A 138 21.22 -9.59 -6.65
C ASP A 138 19.78 -9.77 -6.15
N SER A 139 18.79 -9.34 -6.96
CA SER A 139 17.37 -9.50 -6.62
C SER A 139 16.97 -10.97 -6.48
N ILE A 140 17.52 -11.84 -7.34
CA ILE A 140 17.25 -13.28 -7.35
C ILE A 140 18.00 -13.97 -6.23
N ALA A 141 19.25 -13.62 -6.01
CA ALA A 141 20.03 -14.10 -4.88
C ALA A 141 19.31 -13.77 -3.57
N ALA A 142 18.88 -12.52 -3.38
CA ALA A 142 18.08 -12.13 -2.23
C ALA A 142 16.78 -12.94 -2.10
N ALA A 143 16.08 -13.22 -3.21
CA ALA A 143 14.86 -14.02 -3.21
C ALA A 143 15.07 -15.52 -2.96
N ALA A 144 16.21 -16.06 -3.38
CA ALA A 144 16.61 -17.44 -3.14
C ALA A 144 17.06 -17.60 -1.69
N VAL A 145 17.93 -16.70 -1.21
CA VAL A 145 18.45 -16.66 0.16
C VAL A 145 17.33 -16.52 1.18
N LYS A 146 16.39 -15.60 0.97
CA LYS A 146 15.24 -15.41 1.86
C LYS A 146 14.18 -16.51 1.74
N GLN A 147 14.43 -17.53 0.91
CA GLN A 147 13.54 -18.67 0.65
C GLN A 147 12.10 -18.25 0.34
N MET A 148 11.95 -17.16 -0.41
CA MET A 148 10.64 -16.61 -0.70
C MET A 148 9.80 -17.62 -1.48
N LYS A 149 8.48 -17.66 -1.28
CA LYS A 149 7.59 -18.53 -2.07
C LYS A 149 6.72 -17.63 -2.92
N GLY A 150 6.66 -17.88 -4.22
CA GLY A 150 5.86 -17.10 -5.16
C GLY A 150 6.52 -16.93 -6.53
N ASP A 151 5.76 -16.40 -7.47
CA ASP A 151 6.13 -16.19 -8.86
C ASP A 151 7.06 -14.99 -9.05
N TRP A 152 7.77 -14.97 -10.18
CA TRP A 152 8.42 -13.77 -10.70
C TRP A 152 7.47 -13.12 -11.70
N VAL A 153 7.20 -11.83 -11.53
CA VAL A 153 6.36 -11.06 -12.44
C VAL A 153 7.14 -9.87 -12.91
N GLU A 154 7.24 -9.70 -14.23
CA GLU A 154 7.79 -8.50 -14.84
C GLU A 154 6.72 -7.87 -15.73
N THR A 155 6.60 -6.55 -15.66
CA THR A 155 5.68 -5.78 -16.49
C THR A 155 6.48 -4.82 -17.36
N ASP A 156 6.14 -4.71 -18.64
CA ASP A 156 6.66 -3.69 -19.53
C ASP A 156 5.52 -2.95 -20.25
N GLY A 157 5.38 -1.66 -19.94
CA GLY A 157 4.44 -0.77 -20.60
C GLY A 157 4.98 -0.14 -21.87
N SER A 158 6.18 -0.54 -22.34
CA SER A 158 6.80 0.07 -23.51
C SER A 158 5.98 -0.18 -24.78
N THR A 159 5.88 0.86 -25.59
CA THR A 159 5.20 0.79 -26.90
C THR A 159 6.21 0.60 -28.05
N GLU A 160 7.50 0.55 -27.73
CA GLU A 160 8.60 0.40 -28.69
C GLU A 160 9.26 -0.98 -28.57
N SER A 161 9.76 -1.50 -29.70
CA SER A 161 10.44 -2.80 -29.78
C SER A 161 11.67 -2.89 -28.87
N ASP A 162 12.42 -1.79 -28.73
CA ASP A 162 13.72 -1.82 -28.06
C ASP A 162 13.61 -2.10 -26.55
N GLY A 163 12.44 -1.85 -25.94
CA GLY A 163 12.17 -2.21 -24.55
C GLY A 163 11.92 -3.71 -24.34
N CYS A 164 11.37 -4.38 -25.36
CA CYS A 164 10.97 -5.77 -25.31
C CYS A 164 12.17 -6.71 -25.12
N GLY A 165 13.25 -6.48 -25.88
CA GLY A 165 14.50 -7.26 -25.78
C GLY A 165 15.14 -7.15 -24.39
N VAL A 166 15.20 -5.96 -23.82
CA VAL A 166 15.80 -5.70 -22.49
C VAL A 166 15.02 -6.42 -21.37
N MET A 167 13.68 -6.43 -21.44
CA MET A 167 12.82 -7.16 -20.49
C MET A 167 12.99 -8.67 -20.66
N GLY A 168 12.95 -9.16 -21.90
CA GLY A 168 13.17 -10.57 -22.23
C GLY A 168 14.51 -11.06 -21.70
N GLU A 169 15.57 -10.27 -21.86
CA GLU A 169 16.91 -10.57 -21.35
C GLU A 169 16.96 -10.61 -19.82
N ALA A 170 16.30 -9.69 -19.13
CA ALA A 170 16.28 -9.68 -17.67
C ALA A 170 15.55 -10.91 -17.12
N THR A 171 14.44 -11.30 -17.72
CA THR A 171 13.73 -12.52 -17.35
C THR A 171 14.51 -13.78 -17.74
N LEU A 172 15.19 -13.76 -18.88
CA LEU A 172 16.10 -14.83 -19.30
C LEU A 172 17.22 -15.02 -18.27
N LEU A 173 17.89 -13.94 -17.86
CA LEU A 173 18.86 -13.96 -16.77
C LEU A 173 18.23 -14.49 -15.49
N ALA A 174 16.97 -14.12 -15.21
CA ALA A 174 16.30 -14.59 -14.02
C ALA A 174 16.02 -16.10 -14.03
N ALA A 175 15.55 -16.61 -15.16
CA ALA A 175 15.34 -18.04 -15.37
C ALA A 175 16.67 -18.81 -15.29
N ILE A 176 17.75 -18.28 -15.86
CA ILE A 176 19.10 -18.84 -15.80
C ILE A 176 19.60 -18.88 -14.36
N ALA A 177 19.52 -17.76 -13.64
CA ALA A 177 19.96 -17.66 -12.24
C ALA A 177 19.16 -18.58 -11.33
N GLN A 178 17.84 -18.67 -11.51
CA GLN A 178 17.00 -19.61 -10.77
C GLN A 178 17.37 -21.07 -11.07
N ARG A 179 17.65 -21.39 -12.33
CA ARG A 179 18.12 -22.72 -12.75
C ARG A 179 19.48 -23.05 -12.14
N ALA A 180 20.39 -22.07 -12.05
CA ALA A 180 21.67 -22.21 -11.39
C ALA A 180 21.49 -22.48 -9.89
N ALA A 181 20.69 -21.66 -9.20
CA ALA A 181 20.37 -21.86 -7.78
C ALA A 181 19.76 -23.24 -7.50
N LEU A 182 18.90 -23.74 -8.40
CA LEU A 182 18.31 -25.09 -8.34
C LEU A 182 19.32 -26.23 -8.55
N ARG A 183 20.46 -25.96 -9.19
CA ARG A 183 21.49 -26.97 -9.48
C ARG A 183 22.62 -26.95 -8.47
N GLU A 184 22.86 -25.81 -7.82
CA GLU A 184 23.98 -25.66 -6.89
C GLU A 184 23.72 -26.34 -5.53
N PRO A 185 24.58 -27.30 -5.12
CA PRO A 185 24.43 -28.02 -3.85
C PRO A 185 24.40 -27.07 -2.63
N ILE A 186 25.20 -26.01 -2.67
CA ILE A 186 25.35 -25.01 -1.60
C ILE A 186 24.05 -24.23 -1.41
N CYS A 187 23.39 -23.84 -2.49
CA CYS A 187 22.10 -23.15 -2.44
C CYS A 187 20.93 -24.08 -2.07
N ASN A 188 21.04 -25.37 -2.40
CA ASN A 188 20.01 -26.37 -2.08
C ASN A 188 20.10 -26.93 -0.64
N GLY A 189 21.05 -26.46 0.16
CA GLY A 189 21.32 -26.99 1.51
C GLY A 189 21.91 -28.40 1.51
N TYR A 190 22.51 -28.83 0.39
CA TYR A 190 23.03 -30.18 0.23
C TYR A 190 24.33 -30.32 1.03
N GLN A 191 24.29 -31.13 2.09
CA GLN A 191 25.46 -31.45 2.89
C GLN A 191 26.49 -32.23 2.05
N HIS A 192 27.69 -31.67 1.88
CA HIS A 192 28.89 -32.45 1.57
C HIS A 192 29.30 -33.24 2.82
N GLY A 193 28.57 -34.32 3.09
CA GLY A 193 28.77 -35.21 4.22
C GLY A 193 28.05 -36.52 3.96
N TYR A 194 28.54 -37.26 2.98
CA TYR A 194 28.00 -38.56 2.58
C TYR A 194 28.30 -39.58 3.69
N ASP A 195 27.37 -39.77 4.63
CA ASP A 195 27.24 -41.03 5.34
C ASP A 195 26.24 -41.88 4.55
N GLU A 196 26.74 -42.91 3.84
CA GLU A 196 25.93 -43.79 2.98
C GLU A 196 24.78 -44.49 3.74
N ASN A 197 24.77 -44.42 5.07
CA ASN A 197 23.79 -45.10 5.91
C ASN A 197 22.56 -44.26 6.29
N ASP A 198 22.56 -42.93 6.12
CA ASP A 198 21.43 -42.09 6.56
C ASP A 198 20.44 -41.80 5.41
N LYS A 199 19.74 -42.86 4.98
CA LYS A 199 18.74 -42.81 3.89
C LYS A 199 17.46 -42.04 4.25
N HIS A 200 17.29 -41.56 5.48
CA HIS A 200 16.05 -40.93 5.94
C HIS A 200 16.07 -39.39 5.95
N ARG A 201 17.22 -38.74 5.76
CA ARG A 201 17.35 -37.26 5.74
C ARG A 201 17.33 -36.59 4.37
N GLN A 202 17.20 -37.34 3.26
CA GLN A 202 17.24 -36.80 1.89
C GLN A 202 16.07 -35.86 1.50
N ASN A 203 15.11 -35.61 2.39
CA ASN A 203 13.86 -34.93 2.05
C ASN A 203 13.75 -33.46 2.50
N GLU A 204 14.73 -32.91 3.21
CA GLU A 204 14.79 -31.47 3.53
C GLU A 204 15.63 -30.70 2.50
N ARG A 205 15.47 -31.03 1.22
CA ARG A 205 16.02 -30.20 0.13
C ARG A 205 15.38 -28.83 0.25
N MET A 206 16.17 -27.76 0.12
CA MET A 206 15.59 -26.44 -0.14
C MET A 206 14.78 -26.57 -1.43
N GLN A 207 13.46 -26.66 -1.31
CA GLN A 207 12.57 -26.64 -2.45
C GLN A 207 12.57 -25.18 -2.92
N VAL A 208 13.56 -24.78 -3.71
CA VAL A 208 13.39 -23.61 -4.55
C VAL A 208 12.14 -23.93 -5.36
N PRO A 209 11.00 -23.25 -5.13
CA PRO A 209 9.76 -23.66 -5.75
C PRO A 209 9.94 -23.63 -7.27
N LYS A 210 9.28 -24.52 -8.01
CA LYS A 210 9.05 -24.26 -9.43
C LYS A 210 8.19 -23.00 -9.51
N ARG A 211 8.84 -21.85 -9.62
CA ARG A 211 8.18 -20.54 -9.75
C ARG A 211 7.89 -20.31 -11.22
N ALA A 212 6.74 -19.77 -11.54
CA ALA A 212 6.48 -19.29 -12.89
C ALA A 212 7.12 -17.91 -13.08
N ALA A 213 7.57 -17.62 -14.30
CA ALA A 213 7.88 -16.26 -14.73
C ALA A 213 6.71 -15.75 -15.58
N TRP A 214 6.15 -14.61 -15.19
CA TRP A 214 5.06 -13.95 -15.92
C TRP A 214 5.55 -12.65 -16.51
N LEU A 215 5.39 -12.48 -17.82
CA LEU A 215 5.75 -11.26 -18.54
C LEU A 215 4.50 -10.60 -19.09
N ALA A 216 4.18 -9.43 -18.58
CA ALA A 216 3.05 -8.65 -19.05
C ALA A 216 3.50 -7.56 -20.02
N PHE A 217 2.90 -7.54 -21.21
CA PHE A 217 3.18 -6.57 -22.28
C PHE A 217 1.90 -5.86 -22.70
N GLU A 218 1.98 -4.55 -22.84
CA GLU A 218 0.92 -3.77 -23.51
C GLU A 218 1.06 -3.79 -25.03
N ASN A 219 2.26 -4.07 -25.56
CA ASN A 219 2.56 -4.15 -27.00
C ASN A 219 2.67 -5.60 -27.51
N ASP A 220 1.91 -5.90 -28.56
CA ASP A 220 1.89 -7.20 -29.23
C ASP A 220 3.23 -7.58 -29.86
N GLY A 221 3.97 -6.60 -30.41
CA GLY A 221 5.27 -6.85 -31.04
C GLY A 221 6.32 -7.38 -30.07
N CYS A 222 6.23 -7.01 -28.79
CA CYS A 222 7.14 -7.51 -27.77
C CYS A 222 7.02 -9.01 -27.52
N VAL A 223 5.79 -9.55 -27.64
CA VAL A 223 5.54 -10.96 -27.35
C VAL A 223 6.33 -11.84 -28.30
N ASP A 224 6.37 -11.51 -29.59
CA ASP A 224 7.05 -12.31 -30.60
C ASP A 224 8.57 -12.23 -30.48
N GLU A 225 9.11 -11.03 -30.19
CA GLU A 225 10.55 -10.84 -29.97
C GLU A 225 11.04 -11.62 -28.74
N VAL A 226 10.32 -11.51 -27.62
CA VAL A 226 10.65 -12.24 -26.39
C VAL A 226 10.50 -13.74 -26.59
N LYS A 227 9.48 -14.19 -27.35
CA LYS A 227 9.34 -15.59 -27.73
C LYS A 227 10.56 -16.10 -28.47
N GLN A 228 11.04 -15.36 -29.46
CA GLN A 228 12.21 -15.74 -30.23
C GLN A 228 13.46 -15.83 -29.35
N LEU A 229 13.67 -14.85 -28.46
CA LEU A 229 14.79 -14.83 -27.52
C LEU A 229 14.83 -16.09 -26.63
N PHE A 230 13.69 -16.51 -26.09
CA PHE A 230 13.59 -17.71 -25.26
C PHE A 230 13.81 -19.00 -26.07
N ILE A 231 13.30 -19.07 -27.30
CA ILE A 231 13.53 -20.19 -28.22
C ILE A 231 15.03 -20.35 -28.50
N ASP A 232 15.72 -19.24 -28.79
CA ASP A 232 17.15 -19.24 -29.10
C ASP A 232 18.00 -19.75 -27.91
N HIS A 233 17.52 -19.54 -26.68
CA HIS A 233 18.13 -20.03 -25.43
C HIS A 233 17.60 -21.38 -24.94
N ARG A 234 16.77 -22.06 -25.75
CA ARG A 234 16.16 -23.36 -25.44
C ARG A 234 15.36 -23.35 -24.14
N LEU A 235 14.67 -22.25 -23.86
CA LEU A 235 13.74 -22.15 -22.75
C LEU A 235 12.31 -22.40 -23.24
N TYR A 236 11.52 -23.04 -22.37
CA TYR A 236 10.16 -23.43 -22.68
C TYR A 236 9.19 -22.28 -22.37
N ILE A 237 8.41 -21.88 -23.39
CA ILE A 237 7.31 -20.93 -23.25
C ILE A 237 6.01 -21.73 -23.17
N ALA A 238 5.22 -21.48 -22.12
CA ALA A 238 3.93 -22.12 -21.99
C ALA A 238 2.89 -21.36 -22.86
N ASP A 239 2.53 -21.94 -24.01
CA ASP A 239 1.57 -21.34 -24.94
C ASP A 239 0.11 -21.31 -24.40
N GLU A 240 -0.22 -22.14 -23.39
CA GLU A 240 -1.56 -22.17 -22.76
C GLU A 240 -1.50 -22.44 -21.25
N ILE A 241 -2.36 -21.75 -20.49
CA ILE A 241 -2.56 -22.00 -19.06
C ILE A 241 -3.45 -23.23 -18.85
N ARG A 242 -2.87 -24.43 -18.82
CA ARG A 242 -3.59 -25.65 -18.37
C ARG A 242 -3.13 -26.03 -16.97
N ARG A 243 -3.95 -25.70 -15.95
CA ARG A 243 -3.69 -25.88 -14.51
C ARG A 243 -3.31 -27.30 -14.05
N ASN A 244 -3.42 -28.31 -14.90
CA ASN A 244 -3.33 -29.72 -14.49
C ASN A 244 -2.20 -30.51 -15.16
N GLU A 245 -1.37 -29.88 -16.00
CA GLU A 245 -0.18 -30.56 -16.49
C GLU A 245 0.93 -30.47 -15.43
N VAL A 246 1.06 -31.54 -14.65
CA VAL A 246 2.26 -31.78 -13.85
C VAL A 246 3.40 -31.96 -14.84
N PHE A 247 4.19 -30.90 -15.07
CA PHE A 247 5.39 -30.97 -15.90
C PHE A 247 6.34 -32.02 -15.31
N SER A 248 6.34 -33.20 -15.94
CA SER A 248 7.10 -34.39 -15.53
C SER A 248 8.52 -34.39 -16.07
N SER A 249 8.91 -33.43 -16.90
CA SER A 249 10.31 -33.18 -17.24
C SER A 249 10.89 -32.15 -16.28
N SER A 250 11.81 -32.64 -15.46
CA SER A 250 12.68 -31.85 -14.59
C SER A 250 13.36 -30.72 -15.37
N VAL A 251 13.45 -29.54 -14.76
CA VAL A 251 14.48 -28.48 -14.92
C VAL A 251 13.97 -27.10 -15.39
N ASP A 252 12.90 -26.98 -16.18
CA ASP A 252 12.58 -25.68 -16.79
C ASP A 252 11.47 -24.92 -16.04
N VAL A 253 11.71 -23.62 -15.83
CA VAL A 253 10.78 -22.64 -15.26
C VAL A 253 9.72 -22.32 -16.32
N PRO A 254 8.41 -22.52 -16.07
CA PRO A 254 7.39 -22.15 -17.05
C PRO A 254 7.32 -20.64 -17.19
N ILE A 255 7.41 -20.16 -18.43
CA ILE A 255 7.32 -18.74 -18.78
C ILE A 255 5.95 -18.50 -19.42
N TYR A 256 5.17 -17.60 -18.82
CA TYR A 256 3.85 -17.20 -19.30
C TYR A 256 3.91 -15.76 -19.79
N LEU A 257 3.31 -15.51 -20.96
CA LEU A 257 3.22 -14.19 -21.55
C LEU A 257 1.78 -13.69 -21.41
N LEU A 258 1.60 -12.56 -20.75
CA LEU A 258 0.34 -11.86 -20.55
C LEU A 258 0.29 -10.69 -21.55
N LYS A 259 -0.71 -10.70 -22.42
CA LYS A 259 -0.83 -9.74 -23.53
C LYS A 259 -2.04 -8.83 -23.33
N GLY A 260 -1.81 -7.52 -23.43
CA GLY A 260 -2.84 -6.48 -23.40
C GLY A 260 -2.61 -5.45 -22.27
N SER A 261 -3.47 -4.43 -22.22
CA SER A 261 -3.34 -3.37 -21.21
C SER A 261 -3.38 -3.94 -19.80
N PHE A 262 -2.51 -3.40 -18.93
CA PHE A 262 -2.39 -3.87 -17.55
C PHE A 262 -3.70 -3.79 -16.75
N VAL A 263 -4.54 -2.79 -17.04
CA VAL A 263 -5.87 -2.67 -16.42
C VAL A 263 -6.76 -3.87 -16.73
N SER A 264 -6.66 -4.40 -17.94
CA SER A 264 -7.52 -5.49 -18.41
C SER A 264 -6.96 -6.88 -18.09
N VAL A 265 -5.64 -7.05 -18.13
CA VAL A 265 -5.02 -8.38 -18.09
C VAL A 265 -4.59 -8.79 -16.69
N LEU A 266 -4.09 -7.85 -15.89
CA LEU A 266 -3.48 -8.19 -14.60
C LEU A 266 -4.51 -8.61 -13.52
N PRO A 267 -5.69 -7.96 -13.39
CA PRO A 267 -6.67 -8.35 -12.38
C PRO A 267 -7.14 -9.80 -12.52
N ASP A 268 -7.37 -10.27 -13.75
CA ASP A 268 -7.85 -11.63 -14.03
C ASP A 268 -6.73 -12.64 -14.32
N SER A 269 -5.47 -12.19 -14.25
CA SER A 269 -4.33 -13.07 -14.46
C SER A 269 -4.30 -14.20 -13.43
N GLN A 270 -3.84 -15.38 -13.85
CA GLN A 270 -3.68 -16.54 -12.97
C GLN A 270 -2.39 -16.50 -12.13
N VAL A 271 -1.73 -15.33 -12.10
CA VAL A 271 -0.55 -15.06 -11.27
C VAL A 271 -0.88 -15.35 -9.82
N GLY A 272 -0.13 -16.25 -9.19
CA GLY A 272 -0.30 -16.63 -7.80
C GLY A 272 0.26 -15.59 -6.84
N ASP A 273 0.77 -16.08 -5.71
CA ASP A 273 1.60 -15.29 -4.80
C ASP A 273 2.89 -14.87 -5.53
N ILE A 274 3.35 -13.62 -5.36
CA ILE A 274 4.49 -13.05 -6.11
C ILE A 274 5.69 -12.87 -5.18
N ALA A 275 6.82 -13.50 -5.48
CA ALA A 275 8.06 -13.33 -4.74
C ALA A 275 8.86 -12.10 -5.22
N VAL A 276 8.83 -11.83 -6.53
CA VAL A 276 9.50 -10.69 -7.14
C VAL A 276 8.57 -10.03 -8.14
N LEU A 277 8.32 -8.73 -7.98
CA LEU A 277 7.57 -7.89 -8.91
C LEU A 277 8.50 -6.84 -9.49
N LYS A 278 8.80 -6.95 -10.78
CA LYS A 278 9.62 -6.00 -11.51
C LYS A 278 8.73 -5.13 -12.41
N LEU A 279 8.72 -3.83 -12.15
CA LEU A 279 7.94 -2.86 -12.90
C LEU A 279 8.87 -2.06 -13.81
N ASN A 280 8.82 -2.35 -15.11
CA ASN A 280 9.37 -1.47 -16.11
C ASN A 280 8.22 -0.68 -16.70
N GLY A 281 8.25 0.63 -16.47
CA GLY A 281 7.32 1.50 -17.15
C GLY A 281 7.74 1.69 -18.61
N GLY A 282 6.80 1.88 -19.52
CA GLY A 282 7.13 2.12 -20.91
C GLY A 282 7.81 3.46 -21.11
N GLY A 283 9.10 3.46 -21.43
CA GLY A 283 9.91 4.69 -21.50
C GLY A 283 10.84 4.79 -22.72
N GLY A 284 10.65 3.96 -23.73
CA GLY A 284 11.28 4.13 -25.04
C GLY A 284 10.46 5.12 -25.88
N GLY A 285 11.13 6.15 -26.39
CA GLY A 285 10.73 7.10 -27.46
C GLY A 285 9.29 7.61 -27.50
N ASN A 286 9.14 8.93 -27.33
CA ASN A 286 7.87 9.68 -27.42
C ASN A 286 6.70 9.20 -26.56
N GLY A 287 6.86 8.11 -25.78
CA GLY A 287 5.89 7.63 -24.82
C GLY A 287 5.50 8.77 -23.87
N SER A 288 4.20 9.05 -23.79
CA SER A 288 3.71 10.13 -22.96
C SER A 288 4.08 9.86 -21.50
N THR A 289 4.52 10.90 -20.80
CA THR A 289 4.70 10.93 -19.34
C THR A 289 3.50 10.29 -18.61
N GLN A 290 2.31 10.34 -19.22
CA GLN A 290 1.08 9.73 -18.75
C GLN A 290 1.06 8.20 -18.85
N ALA A 291 1.43 7.60 -19.99
CA ALA A 291 1.44 6.14 -20.17
C ALA A 291 2.38 5.44 -19.18
N LEU A 292 3.53 6.07 -18.91
CA LEU A 292 4.49 5.60 -17.91
C LEU A 292 3.90 5.60 -16.49
N TYR A 293 3.18 6.66 -16.15
CA TYR A 293 2.50 6.79 -14.87
C TYR A 293 1.38 5.75 -14.73
N GLU A 294 0.53 5.60 -15.76
CA GLU A 294 -0.61 4.68 -15.75
C GLU A 294 -0.15 3.22 -15.66
N SER A 295 0.79 2.78 -16.49
CA SER A 295 1.33 1.41 -16.46
C SER A 295 1.92 1.05 -15.10
N THR A 296 2.77 1.90 -14.54
CA THR A 296 3.36 1.70 -13.20
C THR A 296 2.29 1.62 -12.11
N ARG A 297 1.34 2.56 -12.12
CA ARG A 297 0.24 2.61 -11.15
C ARG A 297 -0.62 1.35 -11.24
N ASN A 298 -1.09 1.01 -12.43
CA ASN A 298 -1.97 -0.13 -12.67
C ASN A 298 -1.32 -1.45 -12.24
N ALA A 299 -0.05 -1.64 -12.58
CA ALA A 299 0.70 -2.83 -12.18
C ALA A 299 0.88 -2.93 -10.65
N LEU A 300 1.21 -1.82 -9.97
CA LEU A 300 1.29 -1.78 -8.50
C LEU A 300 -0.05 -2.15 -7.86
N PHE A 301 -1.15 -1.53 -8.31
CA PHE A 301 -2.48 -1.82 -7.75
C PHE A 301 -2.95 -3.26 -8.00
N ALA A 302 -2.66 -3.81 -9.18
CA ALA A 302 -3.05 -5.17 -9.53
C ALA A 302 -2.24 -6.24 -8.77
N PHE A 303 -0.92 -6.06 -8.66
CA PHE A 303 -0.03 -7.12 -8.20
C PHE A 303 0.47 -6.99 -6.76
N TYR A 304 0.57 -5.78 -6.21
CA TYR A 304 1.17 -5.60 -4.88
C TYR A 304 0.50 -6.45 -3.80
N ARG A 305 -0.83 -6.63 -3.87
CA ARG A 305 -1.56 -7.46 -2.91
C ARG A 305 -1.14 -8.93 -2.96
N ARG A 306 -0.74 -9.41 -4.14
CA ARG A 306 -0.24 -10.77 -4.39
C ARG A 306 1.23 -10.93 -4.04
N VAL A 307 2.00 -9.84 -3.93
CA VAL A 307 3.39 -9.90 -3.45
C VAL A 307 3.42 -10.53 -2.05
N VAL A 308 4.26 -11.54 -1.83
CA VAL A 308 4.36 -12.18 -0.51
C VAL A 308 5.09 -11.28 0.47
N THR A 309 4.98 -11.59 1.75
CA THR A 309 5.86 -10.95 2.72
C THR A 309 7.32 -11.26 2.44
N ASN A 310 8.14 -10.23 2.60
CA ASN A 310 9.52 -10.10 2.22
C ASN A 310 9.74 -10.09 0.71
N GLY A 311 8.66 -10.20 -0.09
CA GLY A 311 8.68 -10.11 -1.54
C GLY A 311 9.27 -8.79 -2.01
N TYR A 312 10.05 -8.88 -3.08
CA TYR A 312 10.83 -7.76 -3.60
C TYR A 312 10.07 -7.07 -4.74
N ILE A 313 10.07 -5.75 -4.71
CA ILE A 313 9.44 -4.93 -5.75
C ILE A 313 10.49 -3.99 -6.30
N PHE A 314 10.77 -4.11 -7.59
CA PHE A 314 11.73 -3.28 -8.31
C PHE A 314 11.02 -2.37 -9.29
N ILE A 315 11.48 -1.12 -9.43
CA ILE A 315 10.91 -0.15 -10.36
C ILE A 315 12.02 0.42 -11.23
N GLY A 316 12.12 -0.08 -12.47
CA GLY A 316 13.24 0.23 -13.36
C GLY A 316 13.44 1.72 -13.61
N GLN A 317 12.34 2.46 -13.75
CA GLN A 317 12.32 3.88 -14.12
C GLN A 317 11.96 4.80 -12.94
N TYR A 318 12.35 4.43 -11.73
CA TYR A 318 12.11 5.22 -10.50
C TYR A 318 12.64 6.67 -10.58
N ASP A 319 13.65 6.92 -11.41
CA ASP A 319 14.23 8.24 -11.65
C ASP A 319 13.36 9.16 -12.52
N THR A 320 12.29 8.67 -13.12
CA THR A 320 11.31 9.49 -13.84
C THR A 320 10.28 10.12 -12.91
N ALA A 321 9.81 11.33 -13.23
CA ALA A 321 8.79 12.01 -12.44
C ALA A 321 7.45 11.24 -12.43
N SER A 322 7.07 10.63 -13.56
CA SER A 322 5.87 9.80 -13.70
C SER A 322 5.84 8.60 -12.79
N CYS A 323 6.93 7.81 -12.77
CA CYS A 323 7.01 6.63 -11.91
C CYS A 323 6.99 7.04 -10.44
N ARG A 324 7.77 8.06 -10.03
CA ARG A 324 7.71 8.56 -8.65
C ARG A 324 6.32 8.98 -8.26
N LYS A 325 5.62 9.72 -9.14
CA LYS A 325 4.23 10.09 -8.92
C LYS A 325 3.36 8.83 -8.72
N ALA A 326 3.41 7.87 -9.64
CA ALA A 326 2.61 6.63 -9.54
C ALA A 326 2.85 5.87 -8.23
N ILE A 327 4.10 5.83 -7.76
CA ILE A 327 4.52 5.19 -6.52
C ILE A 327 4.05 5.96 -5.29
N ASP A 328 4.30 7.26 -5.27
CA ASP A 328 3.88 8.18 -4.22
C ASP A 328 2.36 8.07 -4.02
N GLU A 329 1.61 8.08 -5.12
CA GLU A 329 0.16 7.91 -5.12
C GLU A 329 -0.27 6.51 -4.70
N PHE A 330 0.42 5.46 -5.15
CA PHE A 330 0.16 4.10 -4.70
C PHE A 330 0.34 3.96 -3.17
N PHE A 331 1.34 4.62 -2.58
CA PHE A 331 1.54 4.64 -1.13
C PHE A 331 0.51 5.51 -0.41
N VAL A 332 0.10 6.61 -1.03
CA VAL A 332 -0.92 7.51 -0.50
C VAL A 332 -2.30 6.87 -0.55
N ASP A 333 -2.64 6.13 -1.61
CA ASP A 333 -3.91 5.43 -1.81
C ASP A 333 -3.98 4.08 -1.10
N GLY A 334 -2.83 3.47 -0.89
CA GLY A 334 -2.68 2.23 -0.16
C GLY A 334 -2.90 2.38 1.33
N ASN A 335 -3.66 1.46 1.92
CA ASN A 335 -3.43 1.07 3.31
C ASN A 335 -2.29 0.03 3.36
N TYR A 336 -1.22 0.27 2.58
CA TYR A 336 -0.11 -0.65 2.37
C TYR A 336 1.02 -0.34 3.35
N THR A 337 1.92 -1.30 3.47
CA THR A 337 2.87 -1.38 4.56
C THR A 337 4.22 -1.72 3.95
N MET A 338 5.21 -0.88 4.23
CA MET A 338 6.55 -1.05 3.68
C MET A 338 7.58 -0.88 4.77
N SER A 339 8.48 -1.84 4.94
CA SER A 339 9.74 -1.52 5.61
C SER A 339 10.68 -0.92 4.57
N ALA A 340 11.09 0.32 4.80
CA ALA A 340 12.16 0.99 4.05
C ALA A 340 11.90 1.08 2.53
N VAL A 341 11.46 2.25 2.09
CA VAL A 341 11.71 2.65 0.70
C VAL A 341 13.18 3.05 0.64
N ASP A 342 14.03 2.16 0.14
CA ASP A 342 15.36 2.58 -0.25
C ASP A 342 15.26 3.28 -1.59
N THR A 343 15.02 4.60 -1.51
CA THR A 343 14.92 5.47 -2.68
C THR A 343 16.21 5.52 -3.51
N SER A 344 17.33 5.01 -2.99
CA SER A 344 18.59 4.92 -3.73
C SER A 344 18.69 3.67 -4.60
N THR A 345 18.01 2.57 -4.24
CA THR A 345 18.11 1.27 -4.95
C THR A 345 16.91 0.97 -5.85
N ARG A 346 16.01 1.93 -6.10
CA ARG A 346 14.86 1.77 -7.02
C ARG A 346 13.96 0.58 -6.66
N SER A 347 13.94 0.18 -5.40
CA SER A 347 13.31 -1.05 -4.95
C SER A 347 12.77 -0.95 -3.53
N PHE A 348 11.85 -1.83 -3.19
CA PHE A 348 11.38 -1.99 -1.82
C PHE A 348 10.90 -3.41 -1.53
N THR A 349 10.90 -3.77 -0.25
CA THR A 349 10.45 -5.09 0.22
C THR A 349 9.10 -4.96 0.90
N LYS A 350 8.14 -5.83 0.57
CA LYS A 350 6.85 -5.91 1.27
C LYS A 350 7.06 -6.55 2.64
N THR A 351 6.50 -6.00 3.71
CA THR A 351 6.64 -6.59 5.07
C THR A 351 5.33 -7.07 5.67
N ASN A 352 5.41 -8.07 6.56
CA ASN A 352 4.28 -8.63 7.30
C ASN A 352 3.70 -7.65 8.33
N ASP A 353 4.55 -6.79 8.89
CA ASP A 353 4.18 -5.92 10.00
C ASP A 353 3.60 -4.65 9.47
N LYS A 354 2.39 -4.26 9.92
CA LYS A 354 1.70 -2.98 9.68
C LYS A 354 2.63 -1.77 9.85
N VAL A 355 3.55 -1.54 8.92
CA VAL A 355 4.36 -0.34 8.87
C VAL A 355 3.40 0.72 8.39
N ARG A 356 2.89 1.46 9.36
CA ARG A 356 2.22 2.72 9.15
C ARG A 356 3.15 3.55 8.29
N VAL A 357 2.72 3.85 7.07
CA VAL A 357 3.30 4.99 6.34
C VAL A 357 3.33 6.13 7.35
N PRO A 358 4.51 6.66 7.73
CA PRO A 358 4.56 7.69 8.76
C PRO A 358 3.58 8.80 8.37
N PRO A 359 2.71 9.27 9.29
CA PRO A 359 1.76 10.33 8.99
C PRO A 359 2.42 11.51 8.29
N ASP A 360 3.66 11.84 8.70
CA ASP A 360 4.46 12.89 8.12
C ASP A 360 4.86 12.62 6.67
N TYR A 361 5.21 11.37 6.31
CA TYR A 361 5.51 11.02 4.92
C TYR A 361 4.25 11.16 4.06
N ARG A 362 3.13 10.56 4.49
CA ARG A 362 1.86 10.65 3.75
C ARG A 362 1.42 12.11 3.58
N ASN A 363 1.46 12.89 4.67
CA ASN A 363 1.13 14.31 4.62
C ASN A 363 2.12 15.11 3.78
N THR A 364 3.41 14.76 3.78
CA THR A 364 4.42 15.44 2.94
C THR A 364 4.19 15.15 1.47
N VAL A 365 3.97 13.89 1.10
CA VAL A 365 3.68 13.49 -0.28
C VAL A 365 2.38 14.13 -0.76
N ILE A 366 1.32 14.06 0.05
CA ILE A 366 0.06 14.71 -0.26
C ILE A 366 0.28 16.22 -0.42
N LYS A 367 0.89 16.91 0.54
CA LYS A 367 1.14 18.37 0.45
C LYS A 367 1.95 18.76 -0.78
N LYS A 368 2.91 17.94 -1.20
CA LYS A 368 3.67 18.14 -2.45
C LYS A 368 2.81 17.93 -3.69
N SER A 369 1.81 17.05 -3.60
CA SER A 369 0.88 16.72 -4.69
C SER A 369 -0.32 17.69 -4.77
N LEU A 370 -0.66 18.33 -3.64
CA LEU A 370 -1.66 19.40 -3.58
C LEU A 370 -1.16 20.58 -4.39
N ASP A 371 -2.01 21.04 -5.29
CA ASP A 371 -1.67 22.18 -6.13
C ASP A 371 -1.60 23.47 -5.29
N PRO A 372 -0.58 24.33 -5.49
CA PRO A 372 -0.43 25.59 -4.77
C PRO A 372 -1.69 26.47 -4.75
N ILE A 373 -2.52 26.46 -5.80
CA ILE A 373 -3.75 27.28 -5.82
C ILE A 373 -4.82 26.71 -4.87
N VAL A 374 -4.88 25.38 -4.68
CA VAL A 374 -5.79 24.80 -3.66
C VAL A 374 -5.35 25.26 -2.28
N LEU A 375 -4.04 25.20 -2.00
CA LEU A 375 -3.47 25.66 -0.74
C LEU A 375 -3.72 27.16 -0.51
N ALA A 376 -3.56 27.97 -1.55
CA ALA A 376 -3.87 29.41 -1.51
C ALA A 376 -5.37 29.64 -1.28
N GLY A 377 -6.23 28.89 -1.97
CA GLY A 377 -7.68 28.95 -1.82
C GLY A 377 -8.11 28.66 -0.39
N TRP A 378 -7.55 27.64 0.26
CA TRP A 378 -7.81 27.39 1.68
C TRP A 378 -7.24 28.45 2.62
N ALA A 379 -6.08 29.04 2.30
CA ALA A 379 -5.56 30.16 3.09
C ALA A 379 -6.53 31.35 3.05
N THR A 380 -7.07 31.66 1.87
CA THR A 380 -8.14 32.66 1.68
C THR A 380 -9.40 32.29 2.45
N LEU A 381 -9.85 31.03 2.41
CA LEU A 381 -11.00 30.58 3.18
C LEU A 381 -10.81 30.74 4.70
N LYS A 382 -9.61 30.43 5.22
CA LYS A 382 -9.26 30.64 6.63
C LYS A 382 -9.23 32.10 7.03
N GLU A 383 -8.88 33.00 6.12
CA GLU A 383 -9.02 34.45 6.32
C GLU A 383 -10.50 34.83 6.40
N TRP A 384 -11.32 34.33 5.48
CA TRP A 384 -12.75 34.59 5.48
C TRP A 384 -13.44 34.14 6.76
N HIS A 385 -13.10 32.95 7.27
CA HIS A 385 -13.65 32.46 8.55
C HIS A 385 -13.23 33.34 9.72
N ARG A 386 -11.99 33.84 9.76
CA ARG A 386 -11.51 34.75 10.81
C ARG A 386 -12.32 36.04 10.87
N ASP A 387 -12.67 36.61 9.72
CA ASP A 387 -13.44 37.86 9.66
C ASP A 387 -14.88 37.71 10.18
N THR A 388 -15.43 36.49 10.14
CA THR A 388 -16.85 36.25 10.46
C THR A 388 -17.14 36.08 11.95
N VAL A 389 -16.11 36.05 12.81
CA VAL A 389 -16.17 35.94 14.30
C VAL A 389 -16.92 34.70 14.82
N LYS A 390 -17.39 33.82 13.94
CA LYS A 390 -18.17 32.63 14.29
C LYS A 390 -17.32 31.39 14.16
N GLN A 391 -17.43 30.52 15.16
CA GLN A 391 -16.70 29.28 15.23
C GLN A 391 -17.15 28.35 14.10
N PHE A 392 -16.23 28.02 13.19
CA PHE A 392 -16.40 26.94 12.24
C PHE A 392 -16.05 25.59 12.91
N VAL A 393 -16.77 24.53 12.54
CA VAL A 393 -16.49 23.15 12.94
C VAL A 393 -16.46 22.30 11.67
N GLY A 394 -15.30 21.78 11.31
CA GLY A 394 -15.13 20.89 10.16
C GLY A 394 -13.66 20.62 9.84
N ASN A 395 -13.40 19.51 9.16
CA ASN A 395 -12.06 18.91 9.05
C ASN A 395 -11.56 18.75 7.61
N VAL A 396 -12.30 19.17 6.57
CA VAL A 396 -11.90 18.90 5.17
C VAL A 396 -10.53 19.52 4.82
N GLY A 397 -10.13 20.62 5.48
CA GLY A 397 -8.77 21.19 5.39
C GLY A 397 -7.70 20.50 6.25
N ASP A 398 -8.10 19.65 7.19
CA ASP A 398 -7.22 18.88 8.08
C ASP A 398 -7.07 17.43 7.60
N ASN A 399 -8.04 16.92 6.82
CA ASN A 399 -7.96 15.64 6.12
C ASN A 399 -7.34 15.82 4.73
N LEU A 400 -6.02 16.02 4.73
CA LEU A 400 -5.23 16.21 3.50
C LEU A 400 -5.47 15.10 2.46
N TYR A 401 -5.70 13.86 2.90
CA TYR A 401 -5.89 12.74 2.00
C TYR A 401 -7.23 12.79 1.25
N GLN A 402 -8.33 13.12 1.93
CA GLN A 402 -9.63 13.34 1.26
C GLN A 402 -9.52 14.44 0.21
N SER A 403 -8.85 15.54 0.55
CA SER A 403 -8.63 16.64 -0.38
C SER A 403 -7.79 16.25 -1.59
N TYR A 404 -6.76 15.43 -1.39
CA TYR A 404 -6.00 14.84 -2.48
C TYR A 404 -6.89 14.00 -3.41
N ARG A 405 -7.77 13.15 -2.85
CA ARG A 405 -8.72 12.37 -3.67
C ARG A 405 -9.71 13.25 -4.44
N TYR A 406 -10.21 14.33 -3.84
CA TYR A 406 -11.06 15.30 -4.55
C TYR A 406 -10.33 15.96 -5.71
N ILE A 407 -9.05 16.32 -5.53
CA ILE A 407 -8.20 16.87 -6.59
C ILE A 407 -7.99 15.88 -7.73
N GLU A 408 -7.68 14.62 -7.43
CA GLU A 408 -7.50 13.60 -8.47
C GLU A 408 -8.80 13.32 -9.22
N ALA A 409 -9.93 13.25 -8.52
CA ALA A 409 -11.23 13.10 -9.17
C ALA A 409 -11.55 14.30 -10.08
N MET A 410 -11.24 15.53 -9.66
CA MET A 410 -11.39 16.71 -10.52
C MET A 410 -10.50 16.64 -11.75
N ARG A 411 -9.23 16.24 -11.62
CA ARG A 411 -8.31 16.06 -12.75
C ARG A 411 -8.86 15.04 -13.75
N HIS A 412 -9.32 13.90 -13.26
CA HIS A 412 -9.92 12.85 -14.09
C HIS A 412 -11.19 13.34 -14.80
N VAL A 413 -12.10 14.03 -14.09
CA VAL A 413 -13.33 14.58 -14.67
C VAL A 413 -13.02 15.61 -15.75
N VAL A 414 -12.09 16.54 -15.50
CA VAL A 414 -11.65 17.54 -16.48
C VAL A 414 -11.07 16.87 -17.71
N GLN A 415 -10.19 15.88 -17.53
CA GLN A 415 -9.56 15.16 -18.64
C GLN A 415 -10.62 14.46 -19.51
N ARG A 416 -11.54 13.70 -18.88
CA ARG A 416 -12.63 13.03 -19.60
C ARG A 416 -13.47 14.01 -20.42
N ILE A 417 -13.88 15.12 -19.82
CA ILE A 417 -14.70 16.14 -20.51
C ILE A 417 -13.93 16.75 -21.69
N LYS A 418 -12.61 16.96 -21.55
CA LYS A 418 -11.76 17.44 -22.65
C LYS A 418 -11.65 16.42 -23.78
N GLU A 419 -11.49 15.15 -23.47
CA GLU A 419 -11.45 14.06 -24.46
C GLU A 419 -12.79 13.99 -25.22
N ASP A 420 -13.92 14.05 -24.50
CA ASP A 420 -15.26 14.09 -25.07
C ASP A 420 -15.48 15.35 -25.94
N ALA A 421 -15.02 16.52 -25.49
CA ALA A 421 -15.19 17.78 -26.21
C ALA A 421 -14.30 17.86 -27.46
N SER A 422 -13.07 17.35 -27.39
CA SER A 422 -12.12 17.33 -28.51
C SER A 422 -12.64 16.49 -29.68
N SER A 423 -13.53 15.53 -29.39
CA SER A 423 -14.22 14.73 -30.42
C SER A 423 -15.36 15.48 -31.13
N ARG A 424 -15.84 16.62 -30.60
CA ARG A 424 -17.12 17.24 -31.04
C ARG A 424 -16.99 18.62 -31.68
N ASP A 425 -16.12 19.51 -31.20
CA ASP A 425 -15.79 20.79 -31.88
C ASP A 425 -14.67 21.51 -31.11
N GLY A 426 -13.69 22.09 -31.82
CA GLY A 426 -12.50 22.68 -31.22
C GLY A 426 -12.76 23.98 -30.44
N SER A 427 -12.06 24.12 -29.30
CA SER A 427 -11.87 25.35 -28.46
C SER A 427 -12.87 25.72 -27.35
N LYS A 428 -13.99 25.01 -27.13
CA LYS A 428 -14.85 25.33 -25.97
C LYS A 428 -14.21 24.94 -24.63
N ALA A 429 -14.44 25.77 -23.61
CA ALA A 429 -14.01 25.48 -22.25
C ALA A 429 -14.62 24.17 -21.76
N ALA A 430 -13.81 23.33 -21.10
CA ALA A 430 -14.29 22.13 -20.44
C ALA A 430 -15.11 22.54 -19.22
N ARG A 431 -16.44 22.50 -19.36
CA ARG A 431 -17.36 22.85 -18.28
C ARG A 431 -17.50 21.69 -17.30
N VAL A 432 -17.23 21.92 -16.02
CA VAL A 432 -17.33 20.92 -14.95
C VAL A 432 -18.33 21.38 -13.91
N ASN A 433 -19.38 20.59 -13.69
CA ASN A 433 -20.37 20.84 -12.65
C ASN A 433 -20.11 19.91 -11.46
N VAL A 434 -19.86 20.50 -10.29
CA VAL A 434 -19.68 19.81 -9.02
C VAL A 434 -20.91 20.03 -8.16
N CYS A 435 -21.47 18.95 -7.62
CA CYS A 435 -22.69 18.95 -6.82
C CYS A 435 -22.40 18.44 -5.41
N GLU A 436 -22.89 19.11 -4.37
CA GLU A 436 -22.60 18.75 -2.98
C GLU A 436 -23.80 18.94 -2.05
N THR A 437 -24.11 17.96 -1.21
CA THR A 437 -24.86 18.20 0.04
C THR A 437 -23.89 18.41 1.19
N GLY A 438 -24.13 19.42 2.01
CA GLY A 438 -23.28 19.74 3.15
C GLY A 438 -22.17 20.77 2.88
N TYR A 439 -22.50 21.90 2.26
CA TYR A 439 -21.56 23.00 2.03
C TYR A 439 -20.81 23.42 3.31
N ASN A 440 -21.50 23.43 4.46
CA ASN A 440 -20.98 23.82 5.76
C ASN A 440 -20.23 25.17 5.71
N GLY A 441 -18.89 25.16 5.74
CA GLY A 441 -18.04 26.36 5.68
C GLY A 441 -17.29 26.53 4.36
N GLY A 442 -17.63 25.75 3.32
CA GLY A 442 -17.10 25.90 1.97
C GLY A 442 -15.70 25.32 1.71
N HIS A 443 -15.21 24.39 2.51
CA HIS A 443 -13.83 23.86 2.32
C HIS A 443 -13.66 23.08 1.01
N SER A 444 -14.59 22.18 0.74
CA SER A 444 -14.71 21.42 -0.51
C SER A 444 -15.06 22.33 -1.68
N ALA A 445 -16.07 23.20 -1.53
CA ALA A 445 -16.44 24.20 -2.53
C ALA A 445 -15.23 25.04 -3.00
N GLN A 446 -14.45 25.57 -2.05
CA GLN A 446 -13.23 26.34 -2.34
C GLN A 446 -12.19 25.50 -3.08
N LEU A 447 -12.01 24.23 -2.68
CA LEU A 447 -11.10 23.32 -3.37
C LEU A 447 -11.54 23.12 -4.82
N PHE A 448 -12.82 22.85 -5.07
CA PHE A 448 -13.32 22.61 -6.43
C PHE A 448 -13.24 23.86 -7.30
N LEU A 449 -13.66 25.01 -6.78
CA LEU A 449 -13.61 26.28 -7.51
C LEU A 449 -12.18 26.75 -7.80
N SER A 450 -11.18 26.29 -7.04
CA SER A 450 -9.76 26.58 -7.34
C SER A 450 -9.28 25.99 -8.68
N PHE A 451 -10.05 25.10 -9.30
CA PHE A 451 -9.77 24.58 -10.65
C PHE A 451 -10.27 25.49 -11.78
N LEU A 452 -11.07 26.52 -11.46
CA LEU A 452 -11.56 27.48 -12.44
C LEU A 452 -10.38 28.19 -13.15
N ASN A 453 -10.40 28.22 -14.49
CA ASN A 453 -9.46 28.97 -15.33
C ASN A 453 -7.96 28.64 -15.15
N ARG A 454 -7.58 27.39 -14.81
CA ARG A 454 -6.17 26.95 -14.62
C ARG A 454 -5.28 26.93 -15.88
N GLY A 455 -5.43 27.87 -16.82
CA GLY A 455 -4.69 27.87 -18.09
C GLY A 455 -5.11 26.76 -19.07
N ASP A 456 -6.03 25.91 -18.63
CA ASP A 456 -6.48 24.69 -19.28
C ASP A 456 -7.88 24.83 -19.89
N ASN A 457 -8.41 26.05 -19.93
CA ASN A 457 -9.76 26.39 -20.40
C ASN A 457 -10.85 25.58 -19.67
N VAL A 458 -10.83 25.57 -18.33
CA VAL A 458 -11.79 24.83 -17.49
C VAL A 458 -12.76 25.80 -16.83
N ASP A 459 -14.07 25.56 -17.01
CA ASP A 459 -15.18 26.34 -16.46
C ASP A 459 -15.88 25.53 -15.36
N VAL A 460 -15.51 25.74 -14.09
CA VAL A 460 -16.06 24.97 -12.96
C VAL A 460 -17.29 25.67 -12.40
N HIS A 461 -18.41 24.96 -12.26
CA HIS A 461 -19.63 25.43 -11.58
C HIS A 461 -19.88 24.56 -10.35
N TYR A 462 -19.98 25.19 -9.19
CA TYR A 462 -20.30 24.53 -7.93
C TYR A 462 -21.77 24.74 -7.57
N TYR A 463 -22.46 23.65 -7.25
CA TYR A 463 -23.85 23.61 -6.79
C TYR A 463 -23.90 22.93 -5.42
N GLY A 464 -24.18 23.70 -4.37
CA GLY A 464 -24.31 23.20 -3.00
C GLY A 464 -25.74 23.22 -2.49
N TRP A 465 -26.08 22.27 -1.62
CA TRP A 465 -27.30 22.25 -0.81
C TRP A 465 -26.92 22.15 0.67
N ASP A 466 -27.44 23.06 1.50
CA ASP A 466 -27.09 23.12 2.91
C ASP A 466 -28.21 23.69 3.80
N LEU A 467 -28.28 23.22 5.04
CA LEU A 467 -29.27 23.66 6.03
C LEU A 467 -29.00 25.07 6.57
N LYS A 468 -27.84 25.65 6.28
CA LYS A 468 -27.39 26.95 6.82
C LYS A 468 -27.25 26.93 8.35
N GLN A 469 -26.97 25.77 8.92
CA GLN A 469 -26.99 25.57 10.37
C GLN A 469 -25.73 26.12 11.07
N PHE A 470 -24.63 26.29 10.33
CA PHE A 470 -23.38 26.80 10.89
C PHE A 470 -23.25 28.31 10.66
N GLY A 471 -22.75 28.99 11.68
CA GLY A 471 -22.64 30.45 11.67
C GLY A 471 -21.76 31.02 10.55
N SER A 472 -20.80 30.24 10.07
CA SER A 472 -19.88 30.60 8.99
C SER A 472 -20.43 30.32 7.59
N SER A 473 -21.51 29.54 7.44
CA SER A 473 -22.00 29.10 6.13
C SER A 473 -22.37 30.26 5.22
N GLU A 474 -23.32 31.09 5.63
CA GLU A 474 -23.81 32.20 4.81
C GLU A 474 -22.74 33.27 4.55
N PRO A 475 -22.00 33.80 5.55
CA PRO A 475 -20.99 34.82 5.28
C PRO A 475 -19.88 34.33 4.35
N THR A 476 -19.54 33.04 4.42
CA THR A 476 -18.54 32.46 3.50
C THR A 476 -19.13 32.30 2.09
N ALA A 477 -20.38 31.87 1.98
CA ALA A 477 -21.07 31.75 0.69
C ALA A 477 -21.23 33.12 0.00
N GLU A 478 -21.49 34.20 0.75
CA GLU A 478 -21.51 35.56 0.21
C GLU A 478 -20.16 35.96 -0.39
N LYS A 479 -19.06 35.72 0.34
CA LYS A 479 -17.70 35.96 -0.17
C LYS A 479 -17.36 35.08 -1.39
N MET A 480 -17.77 33.81 -1.38
CA MET A 480 -17.61 32.94 -2.56
C MET A 480 -18.40 33.45 -3.76
N LYS A 481 -19.62 33.95 -3.55
CA LYS A 481 -20.43 34.51 -4.63
C LYS A 481 -19.79 35.78 -5.20
N GLU A 482 -19.19 36.62 -4.37
CA GLU A 482 -18.44 37.79 -4.80
C GLU A 482 -17.21 37.42 -5.66
N VAL A 483 -16.45 36.39 -5.25
CA VAL A 483 -15.21 35.99 -5.92
C VAL A 483 -15.46 35.17 -7.19
N TYR A 484 -16.39 34.23 -7.16
CA TYR A 484 -16.62 33.27 -8.25
C TYR A 484 -17.84 33.60 -9.10
N GLY A 485 -18.64 34.60 -8.74
CA GLY A 485 -19.76 35.07 -9.54
C GLY A 485 -20.73 33.96 -9.92
N ASP A 486 -20.99 33.80 -11.21
CA ASP A 486 -21.94 32.82 -11.74
C ASP A 486 -21.46 31.37 -11.66
N ASN A 487 -20.21 31.12 -11.25
CA ASN A 487 -19.68 29.78 -11.05
C ASN A 487 -20.04 29.19 -9.67
N PHE A 488 -20.59 29.99 -8.75
CA PHE A 488 -20.98 29.53 -7.41
C PHE A 488 -22.50 29.64 -7.20
N HIS A 489 -23.10 28.51 -6.83
CA HIS A 489 -24.52 28.36 -6.53
C HIS A 489 -24.70 27.61 -5.20
N ILE A 490 -25.58 28.14 -4.34
CA ILE A 490 -25.93 27.54 -3.05
C ILE A 490 -27.44 27.61 -2.87
N VAL A 491 -28.05 26.49 -2.48
CA VAL A 491 -29.46 26.37 -2.15
C VAL A 491 -29.58 26.09 -0.65
N TRP A 492 -30.27 26.98 0.05
CA TRP A 492 -30.48 26.86 1.49
C TRP A 492 -31.77 26.10 1.79
N GLY A 493 -31.68 25.00 2.56
CA GLY A 493 -32.82 24.22 3.01
C GLY A 493 -32.51 22.74 3.21
N ASP A 494 -33.50 22.00 3.71
CA ASP A 494 -33.42 20.54 3.88
C ASP A 494 -33.30 19.87 2.50
N SER A 495 -32.22 19.11 2.28
CA SER A 495 -31.93 18.43 1.01
C SER A 495 -33.07 17.49 0.60
N LYS A 496 -33.82 16.93 1.56
CA LYS A 496 -35.01 16.10 1.28
C LYS A 496 -36.11 16.85 0.53
N GLN A 497 -36.12 18.18 0.62
CA GLN A 497 -37.11 19.05 0.00
C GLN A 497 -36.52 19.85 -1.15
N THR A 498 -35.26 20.29 -1.04
CA THR A 498 -34.64 21.16 -2.03
C THR A 498 -33.98 20.37 -3.16
N LEU A 499 -33.36 19.23 -2.87
CA LEU A 499 -32.60 18.48 -3.86
C LEU A 499 -33.47 17.81 -4.93
N GLN A 500 -34.76 17.61 -4.66
CA GLN A 500 -35.72 17.17 -5.69
C GLN A 500 -35.86 18.18 -6.85
N HIS A 501 -35.51 19.44 -6.61
CA HIS A 501 -35.50 20.53 -7.59
C HIS A 501 -34.13 20.76 -8.23
N ALA A 502 -33.13 19.90 -7.96
CA ALA A 502 -31.75 20.12 -8.43
C ALA A 502 -31.66 20.33 -9.95
N ARG A 503 -32.51 19.64 -10.73
CA ARG A 503 -32.54 19.83 -12.19
C ARG A 503 -32.95 21.25 -12.59
N GLU A 504 -33.87 21.87 -11.86
CA GLU A 504 -34.33 23.24 -12.08
C GLU A 504 -33.24 24.22 -11.61
N ASP A 505 -32.69 24.00 -10.41
CA ASP A 505 -31.61 24.80 -9.83
C ASP A 505 -30.36 24.83 -10.73
N MET A 506 -30.10 23.73 -11.44
CA MET A 506 -28.98 23.57 -12.37
C MET A 506 -29.33 23.93 -13.83
N ASN A 507 -30.51 24.49 -14.11
CA ASN A 507 -30.98 24.80 -15.47
C ASN A 507 -30.89 23.62 -16.45
N GLY A 508 -31.22 22.42 -15.98
CA GLY A 508 -31.17 21.17 -16.74
C GLY A 508 -29.77 20.58 -16.94
N GLN A 509 -28.73 21.20 -16.40
CA GLN A 509 -27.38 20.65 -16.44
C GLN A 509 -27.22 19.42 -15.53
N ARG A 510 -26.14 18.67 -15.74
CA ARG A 510 -25.83 17.45 -15.00
C ARG A 510 -24.58 17.59 -14.15
N CYS A 511 -24.48 16.81 -13.08
CA CYS A 511 -23.31 16.69 -12.22
C CYS A 511 -22.27 15.77 -12.86
N HIS A 512 -21.00 16.20 -12.82
CA HIS A 512 -19.85 15.40 -13.23
C HIS A 512 -19.08 14.84 -12.02
N LEU A 513 -19.20 15.53 -10.88
CA LEU A 513 -18.72 15.10 -9.58
C LEU A 513 -19.79 15.38 -8.52
N ILE A 514 -20.05 14.41 -7.64
CA ILE A 514 -21.00 14.50 -6.52
C ILE A 514 -20.26 14.27 -5.19
N VAL A 515 -20.59 15.05 -4.17
CA VAL A 515 -20.15 14.84 -2.78
C VAL A 515 -21.36 14.77 -1.85
N ILE A 516 -21.46 13.69 -1.07
CA ILE A 516 -22.48 13.51 -0.03
C ILE A 516 -21.83 13.76 1.33
N ASP A 517 -21.98 14.97 1.87
CA ASP A 517 -21.45 15.41 3.18
C ASP A 517 -22.56 16.12 4.02
N GLY A 518 -23.82 15.81 3.72
CA GLY A 518 -24.99 16.41 4.36
C GLY A 518 -25.44 15.67 5.62
N GLU A 519 -26.62 15.06 5.56
CA GLU A 519 -27.19 14.36 6.72
C GLU A 519 -26.61 12.95 6.88
N HIS A 520 -26.01 12.66 8.04
CA HIS A 520 -25.40 11.35 8.33
C HIS A 520 -26.39 10.27 8.81
N SER A 521 -27.66 10.33 8.43
CA SER A 521 -28.63 9.26 8.68
C SER A 521 -28.76 8.40 7.43
N LYS A 522 -29.08 7.12 7.59
CA LYS A 522 -29.25 6.20 6.45
C LYS A 522 -30.25 6.78 5.44
N ASN A 523 -31.41 7.24 5.92
CA ASN A 523 -32.47 7.79 5.08
C ASN A 523 -32.10 9.12 4.43
N GLY A 524 -31.32 9.97 5.10
CA GLY A 524 -30.80 11.21 4.53
C GLY A 524 -29.87 10.91 3.35
N VAL A 525 -28.87 10.05 3.56
CA VAL A 525 -27.93 9.63 2.50
C VAL A 525 -28.64 8.92 1.34
N LEU A 526 -29.60 8.03 1.62
CA LEU A 526 -30.41 7.40 0.58
C LEU A 526 -31.16 8.43 -0.27
N ASN A 527 -31.76 9.43 0.37
CA ASN A 527 -32.47 10.50 -0.33
C ASN A 527 -31.54 11.37 -1.18
N ASP A 528 -30.40 11.75 -0.62
CA ASP A 528 -29.41 12.58 -1.31
C ASP A 528 -28.87 11.87 -2.56
N ILE A 529 -28.42 10.62 -2.42
CA ILE A 529 -27.93 9.82 -3.56
C ILE A 529 -29.04 9.60 -4.58
N GLU A 530 -30.25 9.23 -4.17
CA GLU A 530 -31.38 9.00 -5.09
C GLU A 530 -31.69 10.23 -5.95
N ASN A 531 -31.69 11.43 -5.35
CA ASN A 531 -31.98 12.66 -6.06
C ASN A 531 -30.80 13.11 -6.94
N PHE A 532 -29.56 13.00 -6.46
CA PHE A 532 -28.40 13.32 -7.28
C PHE A 532 -28.24 12.39 -8.50
N LEU A 533 -28.57 11.10 -8.37
CA LEU A 533 -28.51 10.17 -9.50
C LEU A 533 -29.45 10.57 -10.66
N LYS A 534 -30.50 11.37 -10.41
CA LYS A 534 -31.40 11.89 -11.46
C LYS A 534 -30.75 13.00 -12.29
N VAL A 535 -29.76 13.68 -11.73
CA VAL A 535 -29.01 14.78 -12.37
C VAL A 535 -27.54 14.41 -12.62
N ALA A 536 -27.10 13.21 -12.28
CA ALA A 536 -25.77 12.72 -12.59
C ALA A 536 -25.59 12.50 -14.10
N GLU A 537 -24.40 12.79 -14.61
CA GLU A 537 -23.97 12.32 -15.91
C GLU A 537 -23.51 10.84 -15.82
N PRO A 538 -23.66 10.02 -16.88
CA PRO A 538 -22.99 8.73 -16.94
C PRO A 538 -21.49 8.81 -16.61
N GLY A 539 -21.04 7.92 -15.74
CA GLY A 539 -19.65 7.92 -15.25
C GLY A 539 -19.30 9.06 -14.29
N CYS A 540 -20.29 9.82 -13.78
CA CYS A 540 -20.08 10.81 -12.73
C CYS A 540 -19.35 10.18 -11.54
N VAL A 541 -18.31 10.85 -11.05
CA VAL A 541 -17.60 10.43 -9.83
C VAL A 541 -18.45 10.85 -8.63
N ILE A 542 -18.58 9.99 -7.63
CA ILE A 542 -19.34 10.28 -6.41
C ILE A 542 -18.51 9.94 -5.17
N PHE A 543 -18.59 10.80 -4.16
CA PHE A 543 -17.98 10.61 -2.85
C PHE A 543 -19.05 10.59 -1.75
N GLY A 544 -18.88 9.72 -0.77
CA GLY A 544 -19.62 9.77 0.49
C GLY A 544 -18.67 10.07 1.64
N ASP A 545 -18.83 11.21 2.29
CA ASP A 545 -18.03 11.53 3.48
C ASP A 545 -18.50 10.72 4.69
N ASP A 546 -17.65 10.64 5.72
CA ASP A 546 -17.89 9.96 6.98
C ASP A 546 -18.34 8.47 6.87
N CYS A 547 -18.05 7.79 5.76
CA CYS A 547 -18.50 6.44 5.40
C CYS A 547 -17.60 5.28 5.85
N ALA A 548 -16.73 5.45 6.86
CA ALA A 548 -16.01 4.32 7.45
C ALA A 548 -16.31 4.13 8.94
N PRO A 549 -16.51 2.86 9.39
CA PRO A 549 -16.86 2.58 10.78
C PRO A 549 -15.73 3.02 11.71
N TYR A 550 -15.97 4.11 12.45
CA TYR A 550 -15.09 4.63 13.48
C TYR A 550 -15.35 3.89 14.81
N LYS A 551 -14.27 3.49 15.50
CA LYS A 551 -14.24 2.75 16.80
C LYS A 551 -15.62 2.65 17.51
N ARG A 552 -16.40 1.56 17.36
CA ARG A 552 -17.61 1.18 18.15
C ARG A 552 -18.65 2.27 18.57
N THR A 553 -18.52 3.55 18.21
CA THR A 553 -19.23 4.65 18.89
C THR A 553 -19.68 5.77 17.96
N VAL A 554 -19.60 5.64 16.63
CA VAL A 554 -20.27 6.59 15.71
C VAL A 554 -21.30 5.85 14.85
N PRO A 555 -22.50 5.55 15.40
CA PRO A 555 -23.58 4.88 14.67
C PRO A 555 -23.99 5.57 13.36
N LYS A 556 -23.63 6.85 13.19
CA LYS A 556 -23.95 7.63 12.00
C LYS A 556 -23.09 7.22 10.79
N SER A 557 -21.78 7.02 10.98
CA SER A 557 -20.88 6.59 9.89
C SER A 557 -21.21 5.20 9.35
N GLU A 558 -21.69 4.30 10.22
CA GLU A 558 -22.20 2.99 9.81
C GLU A 558 -23.46 3.12 8.97
N GLN A 559 -24.39 4.02 9.33
CA GLN A 559 -25.60 4.29 8.56
C GLN A 559 -25.32 4.88 7.18
N MET A 560 -24.34 5.79 7.07
CA MET A 560 -23.93 6.34 5.76
C MET A 560 -23.34 5.26 4.87
N LEU A 561 -22.43 4.45 5.41
CA LEU A 561 -21.85 3.33 4.68
C LEU A 561 -22.93 2.30 4.29
N GLU A 562 -23.87 2.01 5.17
CA GLU A 562 -24.99 1.11 4.87
C GLU A 562 -25.82 1.64 3.70
N ALA A 563 -26.22 2.91 3.72
CA ALA A 563 -26.91 3.56 2.61
C ALA A 563 -26.10 3.50 1.30
N TRP A 564 -24.80 3.79 1.36
CA TRP A 564 -23.90 3.69 0.21
C TRP A 564 -23.88 2.29 -0.40
N MET A 565 -23.75 1.26 0.45
CA MET A 565 -23.68 -0.12 0.00
C MET A 565 -24.98 -0.58 -0.69
N GLU A 566 -26.15 -0.04 -0.35
CA GLU A 566 -27.39 -0.36 -1.07
C GLU A 566 -27.34 0.05 -2.56
N PHE A 567 -26.69 1.17 -2.88
CA PHE A 567 -26.51 1.59 -4.27
C PHE A 567 -25.43 0.79 -5.01
N VAL A 568 -24.41 0.30 -4.28
CA VAL A 568 -23.40 -0.61 -4.84
C VAL A 568 -24.03 -1.98 -5.12
N ASP A 569 -24.75 -2.54 -4.15
CA ASP A 569 -25.38 -3.86 -4.23
C ASP A 569 -26.50 -3.91 -5.29
N SER A 570 -27.22 -2.80 -5.48
CA SER A 570 -28.19 -2.65 -6.58
C SER A 570 -27.55 -2.39 -7.96
N GLY A 571 -26.22 -2.25 -8.03
CA GLY A 571 -25.49 -2.02 -9.27
C GLY A 571 -25.64 -0.62 -9.87
N ARG A 572 -26.19 0.33 -9.12
CA ARG A 572 -26.34 1.75 -9.52
C ARG A 572 -25.05 2.53 -9.35
N LEU A 573 -24.22 2.13 -8.39
CA LEU A 573 -22.86 2.63 -8.20
C LEU A 573 -21.85 1.50 -8.38
N ILE A 574 -20.71 1.84 -8.98
CA ILE A 574 -19.51 1.00 -8.97
C ILE A 574 -18.62 1.54 -7.85
N SER A 575 -18.41 0.75 -6.79
CA SER A 575 -17.51 1.12 -5.71
C SER A 575 -16.07 1.11 -6.21
N VAL A 576 -15.40 2.25 -6.18
CA VAL A 576 -14.00 2.39 -6.60
C VAL A 576 -13.09 2.18 -5.41
N ALA A 577 -13.39 2.84 -4.30
CA ALA A 577 -12.55 2.76 -3.12
C ALA A 577 -13.31 3.05 -1.83
N LYS A 578 -12.77 2.49 -0.75
CA LYS A 578 -13.21 2.73 0.62
C LYS A 578 -12.01 3.10 1.45
N TYR A 579 -11.99 4.33 1.94
CA TYR A 579 -10.84 4.89 2.63
C TYR A 579 -11.12 5.05 4.11
N ARG A 580 -10.23 4.46 4.91
CA ARG A 580 -10.21 4.65 6.35
C ARG A 580 -8.79 4.97 6.76
N ASN A 581 -8.60 6.13 7.39
CA ASN A 581 -7.37 6.39 8.13
C ASN A 581 -7.66 6.23 9.63
N PRO A 582 -7.27 5.11 10.26
CA PRO A 582 -7.55 4.88 11.68
C PRO A 582 -6.83 5.87 12.61
N GLU A 583 -5.90 6.66 12.09
CA GLU A 583 -5.13 7.67 12.83
C GLU A 583 -5.72 9.08 12.72
N LEU A 584 -6.58 9.34 11.74
CA LEU A 584 -7.30 10.61 11.65
C LEU A 584 -8.55 10.58 12.52
N GLY A 585 -8.95 11.75 13.01
CA GLY A 585 -10.19 11.93 13.75
C GLY A 585 -11.45 11.82 12.88
N SER A 586 -11.30 11.78 11.55
CA SER A 586 -12.41 11.60 10.61
C SER A 586 -12.75 10.10 10.46
N PRO A 587 -14.05 9.76 10.40
CA PRO A 587 -14.53 8.43 10.06
C PRO A 587 -14.00 7.87 8.73
N GLY A 588 -13.54 8.71 7.79
CA GLY A 588 -13.09 8.30 6.44
C GLY A 588 -14.21 8.42 5.41
N PHE A 589 -13.94 8.11 4.14
CA PHE A 589 -14.86 8.35 3.03
C PHE A 589 -14.87 7.18 2.03
N VAL A 590 -15.86 7.16 1.16
CA VAL A 590 -16.00 6.22 0.04
C VAL A 590 -16.02 6.97 -1.28
N GLU A 591 -15.56 6.30 -2.33
CA GLU A 591 -15.48 6.81 -3.69
C GLU A 591 -16.12 5.79 -4.64
N GLY A 592 -16.92 6.26 -5.57
CA GLY A 592 -17.60 5.43 -6.55
C GLY A 592 -17.83 6.16 -7.86
N VAL A 593 -18.37 5.41 -8.83
CA VAL A 593 -18.76 5.94 -10.15
C VAL A 593 -20.21 5.58 -10.40
N VAL A 594 -20.98 6.56 -10.89
CA VAL A 594 -22.36 6.37 -11.32
C VAL A 594 -22.38 5.54 -12.60
N ARG A 595 -23.05 4.38 -12.55
CA ARG A 595 -23.19 3.52 -13.74
C ARG A 595 -24.07 4.22 -14.77
N SER A 596 -23.72 4.10 -16.04
CA SER A 596 -24.63 4.45 -17.13
C SER A 596 -25.89 3.61 -17.00
N VAL A 597 -27.03 4.24 -16.71
CA VAL A 597 -28.32 3.58 -16.81
C VAL A 597 -28.61 3.45 -18.30
N GLU A 598 -28.59 2.22 -18.83
CA GLU A 598 -29.02 1.92 -20.20
C GLU A 598 -30.49 2.25 -20.43
#